data_AF-S9U7D1-F1
#
_entry.id   AF-S9U7D1-F1
#
_cell.length_a   1.000
_cell.length_b   1.000
_cell.length_c   1.000
_cell.angle_alpha   90.00
_cell.angle_beta   90.00
_cell.angle_gamma   90.00
#
_symmetry.space_group_name_H-M   'P 1'
#
loop_
_entity.id
_entity.type
_entity.pdbx_description
1 polymer ?
#
loop_
_entity_poly.entity_id
_entity_poly.type
_entity_poly.pdbx_seq_one_letter_code
_entity_poly.pdbx_strand_id
1 'polypeptide(L)'
;MAVLKRLFAMLVTLWIIVTLTFVIMHMIPGDPFASDSKTLPESVLENMRARYNLDKPLPTQYLLYLKSLLSLDLGPSIQSKTTDVNTLIARGFLPSAILGIQSMLLAIVVGIGLGTVAALHHNRALDFVAMMIAMLGISIPSFILAPLLIKYMSVKWGLLPVAAWGTWKHTVLPSLALAVAPIAIIARFVRTSMLEVLQQEYIHTAEAKGLPTWKIVIRHGLRNSLIPVLSFMGPLFASVLTGTFVVEKIFAIPGIGKYFVDSIFNRDYPVIMGTTIFYSVVLVVTLFLIDMSYRIVDPRIKLASKGD
;
A
#
# COMPACT_ATOMS: atom_id res chain seq x y z
N MET A 1 -13.57 -19.97 15.27
CA MET A 1 -13.15 -20.79 14.11
C MET A 1 -12.72 -19.97 12.89
N ALA A 2 -13.52 -19.01 12.40
CA ALA A 2 -13.16 -18.23 11.21
C ALA A 2 -11.91 -17.34 11.37
N VAL A 3 -11.71 -16.70 12.53
CA VAL A 3 -10.49 -15.90 12.82
C VAL A 3 -9.25 -16.80 12.82
N LEU A 4 -9.32 -17.99 13.41
CA LEU A 4 -8.20 -18.94 13.43
C LEU A 4 -7.84 -19.42 12.01
N LYS A 5 -8.85 -19.70 11.16
CA LYS A 5 -8.62 -20.03 9.74
C LYS A 5 -7.92 -18.89 8.99
N ARG A 6 -8.29 -17.63 9.26
CA ARG A 6 -7.65 -16.45 8.67
C ARG A 6 -6.22 -16.28 9.17
N LEU A 7 -5.97 -16.40 10.48
CA LEU A 7 -4.61 -16.34 11.04
C LEU A 7 -3.71 -17.42 10.46
N PHE A 8 -4.23 -18.65 10.33
CA PHE A 8 -3.49 -19.73 9.67
C PHE A 8 -3.20 -19.41 8.20
N ALA A 9 -4.20 -18.91 7.45
CA ALA A 9 -4.00 -18.48 6.06
C ALA A 9 -2.95 -17.37 5.95
N MET A 10 -2.96 -16.38 6.86
CA MET A 10 -1.94 -15.32 6.92
C MET A 10 -0.54 -15.89 7.11
N LEU A 11 -0.37 -16.84 8.05
CA LEU A 11 0.92 -17.49 8.30
C LEU A 11 1.40 -18.27 7.08
N VAL A 12 0.49 -19.02 6.43
CA VAL A 12 0.80 -19.76 5.19
C VAL A 12 1.17 -18.81 4.06
N THR A 13 0.44 -17.71 3.88
CA THR A 13 0.75 -16.69 2.87
C THR A 13 2.13 -16.07 3.11
N LEU A 14 2.44 -15.68 4.34
CA LEU A 14 3.76 -15.14 4.68
C LEU A 14 4.87 -16.17 4.48
N TRP A 15 4.66 -17.42 4.88
CA TRP A 15 5.62 -18.49 4.66
C TRP A 15 5.88 -18.75 3.17
N ILE A 16 4.83 -18.73 2.33
CA ILE A 16 4.97 -18.82 0.86
C ILE A 16 5.80 -17.64 0.34
N ILE A 17 5.51 -16.42 0.77
CA ILE A 17 6.24 -15.24 0.31
C ILE A 17 7.72 -15.30 0.75
N VAL A 18 7.98 -15.67 2.01
CA VAL A 18 9.34 -15.84 2.54
C VAL A 18 10.12 -16.87 1.71
N THR A 19 9.50 -18.03 1.45
CA THR A 19 10.11 -19.12 0.67
C THR A 19 10.36 -18.68 -0.77
N LEU A 20 9.37 -18.08 -1.42
CA LEU A 20 9.47 -17.65 -2.80
C LEU A 20 10.53 -16.55 -2.95
N THR A 21 10.55 -15.58 -2.04
CA THR A 21 11.55 -14.50 -2.03
C THR A 21 12.94 -15.09 -1.84
N PHE A 22 13.13 -16.02 -0.90
CA PHE A 22 14.41 -16.72 -0.71
C PHE A 22 14.85 -17.44 -1.98
N VAL A 23 13.98 -18.26 -2.59
CA VAL A 23 14.30 -19.02 -3.81
C VAL A 23 14.65 -18.09 -4.97
N ILE A 24 13.83 -17.06 -5.22
CA ILE A 24 14.07 -16.08 -6.28
C ILE A 24 15.43 -15.40 -6.09
N MET A 25 15.77 -14.97 -4.88
CA MET A 25 17.05 -14.31 -4.62
C MET A 25 18.25 -15.22 -4.88
N HIS A 26 18.14 -16.52 -4.63
CA HIS A 26 19.21 -17.49 -4.92
C HIS A 26 19.25 -17.91 -6.39
N MET A 27 18.19 -17.67 -7.16
CA MET A 27 18.15 -17.91 -8.60
C MET A 27 18.73 -16.74 -9.40
N ILE A 28 18.76 -15.51 -8.84
CA ILE A 28 19.32 -14.35 -9.53
C ILE A 28 20.83 -14.54 -9.69
N PRO A 29 21.36 -14.55 -10.93
CA PRO A 29 22.77 -14.78 -11.15
C PRO A 29 23.62 -13.60 -10.64
N GLY A 30 24.65 -13.93 -9.87
CA GLY A 30 25.75 -13.04 -9.48
C GLY A 30 26.05 -13.07 -7.98
N ASP A 31 27.33 -12.86 -7.65
CA ASP A 31 27.83 -12.81 -6.29
C ASP A 31 27.53 -11.42 -5.68
N PRO A 32 26.83 -11.32 -4.53
CA PRO A 32 26.63 -10.04 -3.84
C PRO A 32 27.95 -9.34 -3.48
N PHE A 33 29.07 -10.08 -3.41
CA PHE A 33 30.42 -9.56 -3.19
C PHE A 33 31.24 -9.39 -4.48
N ALA A 34 30.64 -9.48 -5.66
CA ALA A 34 31.38 -9.40 -6.95
C ALA A 34 32.16 -8.08 -7.16
N SER A 35 31.70 -6.98 -6.55
CA SER A 35 32.43 -5.71 -6.59
C SER A 35 33.61 -5.72 -5.62
N ASP A 36 33.41 -6.30 -4.43
CA ASP A 36 34.42 -6.38 -3.37
C ASP A 36 35.53 -7.38 -3.73
N SER A 37 35.21 -8.43 -4.49
CA SER A 37 36.17 -9.46 -4.91
C SER A 37 37.29 -8.95 -5.81
N LYS A 38 37.12 -7.77 -6.42
CA LYS A 38 38.17 -7.10 -7.20
C LYS A 38 39.16 -6.32 -6.34
N THR A 39 38.84 -6.06 -5.08
CA THR A 39 39.59 -5.13 -4.21
C THR A 39 40.04 -5.76 -2.90
N LEU A 40 39.35 -6.78 -2.42
CA LEU A 40 39.63 -7.45 -1.15
C LEU A 40 40.37 -8.78 -1.36
N PRO A 41 41.25 -9.18 -0.42
CA PRO A 41 41.85 -10.51 -0.41
C PRO A 41 40.78 -11.61 -0.28
N GLU A 42 41.03 -12.79 -0.87
CA GLU A 42 40.08 -13.91 -0.84
C GLU A 42 39.72 -14.34 0.59
N SER A 43 40.68 -14.31 1.52
CA SER A 43 40.43 -14.64 2.93
C SER A 43 39.44 -13.69 3.61
N VAL A 44 39.35 -12.43 3.17
CA VAL A 44 38.34 -11.49 3.68
C VAL A 44 36.97 -11.82 3.08
N LEU A 45 36.91 -12.18 1.80
CA LEU A 45 35.67 -12.58 1.12
C LEU A 45 35.08 -13.86 1.71
N GLU A 46 35.89 -14.85 2.03
CA GLU A 46 35.45 -16.09 2.70
C GLU A 46 34.83 -15.79 4.07
N ASN A 47 35.48 -14.94 4.87
CA ASN A 47 34.95 -14.50 6.15
C ASN A 47 33.64 -13.72 6.00
N MET A 48 33.51 -12.91 4.95
CA MET A 48 32.25 -12.21 4.63
C MET A 48 31.17 -13.22 4.25
N ARG A 49 31.42 -14.18 3.35
CA ARG A 49 30.47 -15.24 2.99
C ARG A 49 30.01 -16.02 4.23
N ALA A 50 30.94 -16.39 5.11
CA ALA A 50 30.64 -17.06 6.38
C ALA A 50 29.75 -16.23 7.31
N ARG A 51 29.99 -14.91 7.41
CA ARG A 51 29.16 -14.00 8.22
C ARG A 51 27.71 -13.98 7.78
N TYR A 52 27.43 -14.09 6.48
CA TYR A 52 26.07 -14.12 5.92
C TYR A 52 25.55 -15.56 5.71
N ASN A 53 26.27 -16.58 6.18
CA ASN A 53 25.97 -18.01 5.97
C ASN A 53 25.93 -18.45 4.49
N LEU A 54 26.50 -17.67 3.57
CA LEU A 54 26.48 -17.98 2.14
C LEU A 54 27.42 -19.14 1.78
N ASP A 55 28.28 -19.55 2.71
CA ASP A 55 29.15 -20.73 2.65
C ASP A 55 28.41 -22.06 2.92
N LYS A 56 27.20 -22.01 3.49
CA LYS A 56 26.44 -23.20 3.89
C LYS A 56 25.58 -23.75 2.75
N PRO A 57 25.19 -25.04 2.78
CA PRO A 57 24.20 -25.58 1.84
C PRO A 57 22.88 -24.80 1.90
N LEU A 58 22.21 -24.62 0.76
CA LEU A 58 20.96 -23.85 0.64
C LEU A 58 19.87 -24.25 1.67
N PRO A 59 19.62 -25.54 1.97
CA PRO A 59 18.63 -25.90 2.99
C PRO A 59 18.97 -25.34 4.38
N THR A 60 20.26 -25.33 4.72
CA THR A 60 20.75 -24.79 5.99
C THR A 60 20.60 -23.27 6.02
N GLN A 61 20.92 -22.58 4.91
CA GLN A 61 20.71 -21.14 4.79
C GLN A 61 19.23 -20.77 5.00
N TYR A 62 18.32 -21.52 4.38
CA TYR A 62 16.89 -21.30 4.51
C TYR A 62 16.39 -21.51 5.95
N LEU A 63 16.82 -22.59 6.62
CA LEU A 63 16.44 -22.85 8.02
C LEU A 63 16.97 -21.79 8.99
N LEU A 64 18.22 -21.33 8.79
CA LEU A 64 18.78 -20.24 9.56
C LEU A 64 18.01 -18.93 9.32
N TYR A 65 17.65 -18.67 8.07
CA TYR A 65 16.86 -17.50 7.71
C TYR A 65 15.47 -17.52 8.38
N LEU A 66 14.75 -18.65 8.31
CA LEU A 66 13.48 -18.82 9.02
C LEU A 66 13.63 -18.62 10.53
N LYS A 67 14.70 -19.14 11.13
CA LYS A 67 14.99 -18.96 12.56
C LYS A 67 15.19 -17.48 12.90
N SER A 68 15.95 -16.74 12.11
CA SER A 68 16.17 -15.30 12.31
C SER A 68 14.86 -14.52 12.19
N LEU A 69 14.02 -14.85 11.21
CA LEU A 69 12.70 -14.22 11.04
C LEU A 69 11.77 -14.45 12.24
N LEU A 70 11.81 -15.65 12.85
CA LEU A 70 11.04 -15.94 14.07
C LEU A 70 11.50 -15.10 15.27
N SER A 71 12.78 -14.71 15.31
CA SER A 71 13.32 -13.75 16.28
C SER A 71 13.16 -12.28 15.87
N LEU A 72 12.43 -12.00 14.77
CA LEU A 72 12.27 -10.67 14.18
C LEU A 72 13.60 -10.01 13.76
N ASP A 73 14.60 -10.83 13.45
CA ASP A 73 15.90 -10.39 12.95
C ASP A 73 15.95 -10.57 11.43
N LEU A 74 15.99 -9.47 10.70
CA LEU A 74 16.10 -9.45 9.23
C LEU A 74 17.57 -9.46 8.76
N GLY A 75 18.51 -9.47 9.71
CA GLY A 75 19.94 -9.54 9.47
C GLY A 75 20.58 -8.20 9.09
N PRO A 76 21.91 -8.20 8.96
CA PRO A 76 22.68 -7.05 8.52
C PRO A 76 22.54 -6.82 7.01
N SER A 77 22.64 -5.56 6.59
CA SER A 77 22.82 -5.21 5.18
C SER A 77 24.19 -5.71 4.69
N ILE A 78 24.26 -6.16 3.44
CA ILE A 78 25.55 -6.52 2.80
C ILE A 78 26.34 -5.26 2.46
N GLN A 79 25.65 -4.22 2.01
CA GLN A 79 26.28 -2.98 1.53
C GLN A 79 26.59 -2.00 2.66
N SER A 80 25.96 -2.14 3.83
CA SER A 80 26.21 -1.32 5.01
C SER A 80 26.89 -2.11 6.11
N LYS A 81 28.14 -1.74 6.44
CA LYS A 81 28.96 -2.43 7.44
C LYS A 81 28.41 -2.36 8.88
N THR A 82 27.50 -1.42 9.15
CA THR A 82 27.05 -1.07 10.51
C THR A 82 25.53 -0.96 10.65
N THR A 83 24.76 -1.24 9.59
CA THR A 83 23.31 -1.04 9.62
C THR A 83 22.56 -2.33 9.34
N ASP A 84 21.65 -2.67 10.24
CA ASP A 84 20.74 -3.81 10.08
C ASP A 84 19.49 -3.42 9.29
N VAL A 85 18.90 -4.41 8.61
CA VAL A 85 17.70 -4.22 7.80
C VAL A 85 16.53 -3.69 8.64
N ASN A 86 16.40 -4.16 9.89
CA ASN A 86 15.43 -3.63 10.86
C ASN A 86 15.56 -2.12 11.07
N THR A 87 16.79 -1.59 11.14
CA THR A 87 17.04 -0.16 11.34
C THR A 87 16.66 0.65 10.10
N LEU A 88 16.94 0.13 8.90
CA LEU A 88 16.54 0.77 7.65
C LEU A 88 15.01 0.85 7.54
N ILE A 89 14.32 -0.25 7.82
CA ILE A 89 12.86 -0.31 7.83
C ILE A 89 12.29 0.65 8.88
N ALA A 90 12.78 0.63 10.11
CA ALA A 90 12.29 1.51 11.18
C ALA A 90 12.40 3.00 10.81
N ARG A 91 13.51 3.40 10.17
CA ARG A 91 13.71 4.78 9.70
C ARG A 91 12.80 5.13 8.52
N GLY A 92 12.67 4.23 7.56
CA GLY A 92 11.88 4.48 6.34
C GLY A 92 10.37 4.33 6.54
N PHE A 93 9.93 3.56 7.53
CA PHE A 93 8.52 3.18 7.70
C PHE A 93 7.64 4.38 7.97
N LEU A 94 8.04 5.23 8.90
CA LEU A 94 7.19 6.33 9.36
C LEU A 94 6.85 7.31 8.22
N PRO A 95 7.81 7.80 7.40
CA PRO A 95 7.49 8.61 6.23
C PRO A 95 6.52 7.92 5.26
N SER A 96 6.80 6.65 4.88
CA SER A 96 5.94 5.89 3.96
C SER A 96 4.53 5.71 4.51
N ALA A 97 4.40 5.39 5.80
CA ALA A 97 3.13 5.20 6.48
C ALA A 97 2.31 6.51 6.53
N ILE A 98 2.96 7.64 6.84
CA ILE A 98 2.29 8.95 6.85
C ILE A 98 1.71 9.26 5.47
N LEU A 99 2.49 9.10 4.40
CA LEU A 99 2.02 9.37 3.04
C LEU A 99 0.86 8.45 2.64
N GLY A 100 0.97 7.16 2.98
CA GLY A 100 -0.06 6.18 2.65
C GLY A 100 -1.37 6.42 3.40
N ILE A 101 -1.30 6.74 4.69
CA ILE A 101 -2.48 7.07 5.50
C ILE A 101 -3.12 8.38 5.01
N GLN A 102 -2.34 9.44 4.77
CA GLN A 102 -2.85 10.71 4.29
C GLN A 102 -3.51 10.59 2.92
N SER A 103 -2.89 9.87 1.99
CA SER A 103 -3.46 9.66 0.66
C SER A 103 -4.73 8.81 0.70
N MET A 104 -4.79 7.78 1.56
CA MET A 104 -6.01 7.00 1.76
C MET A 104 -7.14 7.82 2.40
N LEU A 105 -6.86 8.59 3.45
CA LEU A 105 -7.86 9.45 4.09
C LEU A 105 -8.42 10.46 3.08
N LEU A 106 -7.56 11.09 2.29
CA LEU A 106 -7.98 11.97 1.23
C LEU A 106 -8.83 11.23 0.19
N ALA A 107 -8.44 10.01 -0.19
CA ALA A 107 -9.17 9.21 -1.15
C ALA A 107 -10.55 8.78 -0.68
N ILE A 108 -10.69 8.41 0.59
CA ILE A 108 -11.97 8.08 1.20
C ILE A 108 -12.87 9.31 1.21
N VAL A 109 -12.39 10.45 1.73
CA VAL A 109 -13.21 11.66 1.88
C VAL A 109 -13.65 12.20 0.52
N VAL A 110 -12.69 12.41 -0.40
CA VAL A 110 -12.97 13.00 -1.72
C VAL A 110 -13.68 12.00 -2.62
N GLY A 111 -13.27 10.73 -2.60
CA GLY A 111 -13.88 9.68 -3.41
C GLY A 111 -15.35 9.46 -3.03
N ILE A 112 -15.66 9.33 -1.74
CA ILE A 112 -17.05 9.19 -1.29
C ILE A 112 -17.87 10.44 -1.67
N GLY A 113 -17.31 11.63 -1.47
CA GLY A 113 -17.97 12.89 -1.85
C GLY A 113 -18.31 12.94 -3.35
N LEU A 114 -17.32 12.73 -4.21
CA LEU A 114 -17.49 12.74 -5.67
C LEU A 114 -18.47 11.65 -6.15
N GLY A 115 -18.35 10.43 -5.62
CA GLY A 115 -19.25 9.33 -5.98
C GLY A 115 -20.70 9.60 -5.57
N THR A 116 -20.90 10.20 -4.39
CA THR A 116 -22.24 10.58 -3.90
C THR A 116 -22.84 11.69 -4.76
N VAL A 117 -22.08 12.75 -5.05
CA VAL A 117 -22.55 13.86 -5.89
C VAL A 117 -22.92 13.35 -7.29
N ALA A 118 -22.10 12.46 -7.86
CA ALA A 118 -22.37 11.86 -9.17
C ALA A 118 -23.62 10.98 -9.16
N ALA A 119 -23.84 10.18 -8.12
CA ALA A 119 -25.04 9.35 -8.00
C ALA A 119 -26.32 10.18 -7.85
N LEU A 120 -26.29 11.26 -7.06
CA LEU A 120 -27.45 12.13 -6.88
C LEU A 120 -27.81 12.94 -8.12
N HIS A 121 -26.83 13.17 -9.00
CA HIS A 121 -27.02 13.89 -10.26
C HIS A 121 -26.90 12.96 -11.46
N HIS A 122 -27.34 11.71 -11.31
CA HIS A 122 -27.22 10.69 -12.34
C HIS A 122 -27.70 11.19 -13.72
N ASN A 123 -26.89 10.93 -14.75
CA ASN A 123 -27.13 11.38 -16.14
C ASN A 123 -27.25 12.91 -16.30
N ARG A 124 -26.66 13.70 -15.40
CA ARG A 124 -26.53 15.16 -15.52
C ARG A 124 -25.07 15.58 -15.58
N ALA A 125 -24.83 16.86 -15.87
CA ALA A 125 -23.47 17.41 -16.03
C ALA A 125 -22.52 17.09 -14.85
N LEU A 126 -23.01 17.16 -13.61
CA LEU A 126 -22.18 16.87 -12.42
C LEU A 126 -21.72 15.41 -12.36
N ASP A 127 -22.55 14.46 -12.81
CA ASP A 127 -22.17 13.06 -12.93
C ASP A 127 -21.07 12.89 -13.98
N PHE A 128 -21.29 13.41 -15.20
CA PHE A 128 -20.31 13.34 -16.28
C PHE A 128 -18.98 13.99 -15.90
N VAL A 129 -18.99 15.17 -15.28
CA VAL A 129 -17.76 15.88 -14.84
C VAL A 129 -17.05 15.10 -13.74
N ALA A 130 -17.76 14.61 -12.72
CA ALA A 130 -17.17 13.83 -11.65
C ALA A 130 -16.55 12.52 -12.18
N MET A 131 -17.23 11.82 -13.08
CA MET A 131 -16.73 10.58 -13.68
C MET A 131 -15.59 10.83 -14.66
N MET A 132 -15.61 11.94 -15.41
CA MET A 132 -14.48 12.34 -16.25
C MET A 132 -13.23 12.63 -15.42
N ILE A 133 -13.35 13.40 -14.32
CA ILE A 133 -12.24 13.66 -13.40
C ILE A 133 -11.71 12.36 -12.80
N ALA A 134 -12.61 11.46 -12.36
CA ALA A 134 -12.21 10.16 -11.84
C ALA A 134 -11.47 9.32 -12.91
N MET A 135 -11.99 9.23 -14.13
CA MET A 135 -11.35 8.50 -15.22
C MET A 135 -9.97 9.05 -15.56
N LEU A 136 -9.82 10.38 -15.63
CA LEU A 136 -8.51 11.01 -15.81
C LEU A 136 -7.55 10.63 -14.67
N GLY A 137 -8.05 10.57 -13.44
CA GLY A 137 -7.25 10.18 -12.28
C GLY A 137 -6.76 8.72 -12.31
N ILE A 138 -7.50 7.81 -12.94
CA ILE A 138 -7.06 6.42 -13.16
C ILE A 138 -6.04 6.37 -14.31
N SER A 139 -6.27 7.13 -15.37
CA SER A 139 -5.45 7.11 -16.58
C SER A 139 -4.11 7.80 -16.42
N ILE A 140 -3.98 8.77 -15.50
CA ILE A 140 -2.73 9.48 -15.25
C ILE A 140 -1.95 8.75 -14.14
N PRO A 141 -0.80 8.13 -14.45
CA PRO A 141 0.03 7.52 -13.42
C PRO A 141 0.53 8.55 -12.40
N SER A 142 0.61 8.13 -11.12
CA SER A 142 1.06 9.00 -10.02
C SER A 142 2.45 9.60 -10.24
N PHE A 143 3.36 8.87 -10.90
CA PHE A 143 4.70 9.35 -11.23
C PHE A 143 4.73 10.43 -12.33
N ILE A 144 3.68 10.53 -13.16
CA ILE A 144 3.51 11.64 -14.12
C ILE A 144 2.89 12.83 -13.41
N LEU A 145 1.91 12.57 -12.53
CA LEU A 145 1.24 13.61 -11.77
C LEU A 145 2.19 14.31 -10.79
N ALA A 146 3.08 13.57 -10.14
CA ALA A 146 4.01 14.12 -9.15
C ALA A 146 4.90 15.28 -9.68
N PRO A 147 5.63 15.15 -10.81
CA PRO A 147 6.37 16.26 -11.40
C PRO A 147 5.48 17.43 -11.86
N LEU A 148 4.25 17.16 -12.32
CA LEU A 148 3.30 18.23 -12.68
C LEU A 148 2.86 19.02 -11.46
N LEU A 149 2.56 18.34 -10.35
CA LEU A 149 2.26 18.96 -9.07
C LEU A 149 3.43 19.83 -8.59
N ILE A 150 4.67 19.34 -8.68
CA ILE A 150 5.87 20.14 -8.37
C ILE A 150 5.95 21.37 -9.27
N LYS A 151 5.82 21.20 -10.59
CA LYS A 151 5.93 22.30 -11.56
C LYS A 151 4.94 23.42 -11.26
N TYR A 152 3.69 23.10 -10.97
CA TYR A 152 2.65 24.11 -10.77
C TYR A 152 2.56 24.59 -9.32
N MET A 153 2.45 23.68 -8.35
CA MET A 153 2.24 24.05 -6.94
C MET A 153 3.50 24.58 -6.27
N SER A 154 4.67 24.06 -6.62
CA SER A 154 5.94 24.44 -5.98
C SER A 154 6.67 25.51 -6.78
N VAL A 155 6.90 25.29 -8.08
CA VAL A 155 7.76 26.19 -8.88
C VAL A 155 6.98 27.39 -9.42
N LYS A 156 5.84 27.18 -10.08
CA LYS A 156 5.09 28.28 -10.71
C LYS A 156 4.36 29.16 -9.69
N TRP A 157 3.75 28.56 -8.67
CA TRP A 157 2.93 29.28 -7.69
C TRP A 157 3.59 29.46 -6.32
N GLY A 158 4.70 28.78 -6.03
CA GLY A 158 5.43 28.95 -4.76
C GLY A 158 4.66 28.56 -3.50
N LEU A 159 3.60 27.75 -3.61
CA LEU A 159 2.71 27.43 -2.49
C LEU A 159 3.28 26.36 -1.55
N LEU A 160 3.95 25.36 -2.13
CA LEU A 160 4.40 24.15 -1.44
C LEU A 160 5.87 23.84 -1.77
N PRO A 161 6.60 23.15 -0.87
CA PRO A 161 7.98 22.78 -1.13
C PRO A 161 8.10 21.83 -2.32
N VAL A 162 9.26 21.82 -2.96
CA VAL A 162 9.56 20.97 -4.14
C VAL A 162 9.79 19.52 -3.74
N ALA A 163 10.62 19.31 -2.72
CA ALA A 163 11.11 18.01 -2.28
C ALA A 163 11.66 18.12 -0.84
N ALA A 164 12.14 17.00 -0.29
CA ALA A 164 12.66 16.78 1.06
C ALA A 164 11.61 16.33 2.09
N TRP A 165 12.07 16.12 3.33
CA TRP A 165 11.27 15.66 4.47
C TRP A 165 11.56 16.51 5.69
N GLY A 166 10.50 17.04 6.33
CA GLY A 166 10.65 17.88 7.51
C GLY A 166 9.31 18.39 8.03
N THR A 167 8.76 19.43 7.41
CA THR A 167 7.45 19.98 7.78
C THR A 167 6.29 19.25 7.10
N TRP A 168 5.09 19.34 7.67
CA TRP A 168 3.84 18.81 7.07
C TRP A 168 3.61 19.24 5.61
N LYS A 169 4.08 20.43 5.21
CA LYS A 169 4.00 20.89 3.81
C LYS A 169 4.64 19.94 2.79
N HIS A 170 5.67 19.18 3.19
CA HIS A 170 6.36 18.22 2.32
C HIS A 170 5.53 16.97 2.03
N THR A 171 4.48 16.70 2.84
CA THR A 171 3.64 15.52 2.67
C THR A 171 2.47 15.77 1.72
N VAL A 172 2.07 17.04 1.54
CA VAL A 172 0.86 17.42 0.79
C VAL A 172 0.89 16.98 -0.67
N LEU A 173 1.92 17.35 -1.43
CA LEU A 173 2.02 16.99 -2.85
C LEU A 173 2.19 15.48 -3.11
N PRO A 174 3.07 14.76 -2.37
CA PRO A 174 3.15 13.30 -2.50
C PRO A 174 1.82 12.61 -2.18
N SER A 175 1.15 13.00 -1.09
CA SER A 175 -0.14 12.41 -0.72
C SER A 175 -1.23 12.70 -1.73
N LEU A 176 -1.26 13.91 -2.32
CA LEU A 176 -2.15 14.22 -3.44
C LEU A 176 -1.86 13.33 -4.65
N ALA A 177 -0.59 13.21 -5.04
CA ALA A 177 -0.19 12.38 -6.18
C ALA A 177 -0.62 10.91 -6.00
N LEU A 178 -0.47 10.38 -4.78
CA LEU A 178 -0.85 9.01 -4.42
C LEU A 178 -2.37 8.84 -4.28
N ALA A 179 -3.11 9.88 -3.90
CA ALA A 179 -4.55 9.80 -3.66
C ALA A 179 -5.39 9.78 -4.93
N VAL A 180 -4.91 10.33 -6.06
CA VAL A 180 -5.76 10.52 -7.26
C VAL A 180 -6.36 9.21 -7.79
N ALA A 181 -5.55 8.15 -7.91
CA ALA A 181 -6.04 6.84 -8.36
C ALA A 181 -7.08 6.22 -7.40
N PRO A 182 -6.83 6.10 -6.07
CA PRO A 182 -7.83 5.59 -5.16
C PRO A 182 -9.06 6.51 -5.01
N ILE A 183 -8.94 7.85 -5.12
CA ILE A 183 -10.09 8.78 -5.19
C ILE A 183 -11.03 8.33 -6.31
N ALA A 184 -10.49 8.13 -7.51
CA ALA A 184 -11.27 7.78 -8.67
C ALA A 184 -11.93 6.41 -8.56
N ILE A 185 -11.21 5.42 -8.04
CA ILE A 185 -11.74 4.07 -7.83
C ILE A 185 -12.88 4.12 -6.80
N ILE A 186 -12.66 4.77 -5.65
CA ILE A 186 -13.68 4.92 -4.60
C ILE A 186 -14.89 5.67 -5.14
N ALA A 187 -14.70 6.80 -5.84
CA ALA A 187 -15.80 7.57 -6.42
C ALA A 187 -16.66 6.74 -7.37
N ARG A 188 -16.04 5.93 -8.23
CA ARG A 188 -16.77 5.06 -9.17
C ARG A 188 -17.58 3.99 -8.42
N PHE A 189 -16.98 3.32 -7.45
CA PHE A 189 -17.68 2.28 -6.67
C PHE A 189 -18.82 2.85 -5.82
N VAL A 190 -18.57 3.98 -5.14
CA VAL A 190 -19.61 4.68 -4.36
C VAL A 190 -20.74 5.12 -5.27
N ARG A 191 -20.44 5.68 -6.45
CA ARG A 191 -21.46 6.06 -7.42
C ARG A 191 -22.34 4.88 -7.82
N THR A 192 -21.73 3.79 -8.31
CA THR A 192 -22.48 2.61 -8.76
C THR A 192 -23.35 2.04 -7.64
N SER A 193 -22.77 1.84 -6.46
CA SER A 193 -23.50 1.28 -5.34
C SER A 193 -24.59 2.22 -4.79
N MET A 194 -24.37 3.54 -4.82
CA MET A 194 -25.41 4.51 -4.47
C MET A 194 -26.57 4.49 -5.46
N LEU A 195 -26.33 4.35 -6.76
CA LEU A 195 -27.41 4.24 -7.76
C LEU A 195 -28.28 3.01 -7.51
N GLU A 196 -27.67 1.86 -7.21
CA GLU A 196 -28.38 0.62 -6.85
C GLU A 196 -29.19 0.77 -5.55
N VAL A 197 -28.61 1.43 -4.55
CA VAL A 197 -29.23 1.64 -3.24
C VAL A 197 -30.41 2.62 -3.33
N LEU A 198 -30.29 3.70 -4.11
CA LEU A 198 -31.34 4.71 -4.26
C LEU A 198 -32.59 4.16 -4.96
N GLN A 199 -32.49 3.04 -5.69
CA GLN A 199 -33.62 2.36 -6.33
C GLN A 199 -34.35 1.36 -5.42
N GLN A 200 -33.94 1.22 -4.16
CA GLN A 200 -34.51 0.23 -3.24
C GLN A 200 -35.82 0.72 -2.59
N GLU A 201 -36.76 -0.19 -2.32
CA GLU A 201 -38.09 0.12 -1.75
C GLU A 201 -38.03 0.85 -0.40
N TYR A 202 -37.03 0.56 0.43
CA TYR A 202 -36.86 1.24 1.73
C TYR A 202 -36.46 2.72 1.59
N ILE A 203 -35.84 3.10 0.47
CA ILE A 203 -35.54 4.51 0.16
C ILE A 203 -36.83 5.23 -0.21
N HIS A 204 -37.62 4.68 -1.12
CA HIS A 204 -38.94 5.24 -1.47
C HIS A 204 -39.89 5.33 -0.27
N THR A 205 -39.83 4.35 0.64
CA THR A 205 -40.56 4.41 1.91
C THR A 205 -40.10 5.58 2.79
N ALA A 206 -38.79 5.87 2.83
CA ALA A 206 -38.25 7.01 3.57
C ALA A 206 -38.64 8.35 2.92
N GLU A 207 -38.68 8.41 1.59
CA GLU A 207 -39.18 9.57 0.82
C GLU A 207 -40.67 9.82 1.11
N ALA A 208 -41.50 8.78 1.07
CA ALA A 208 -42.93 8.86 1.37
C ALA A 208 -43.21 9.30 2.82
N LYS A 209 -42.31 9.01 3.75
CA LYS A 209 -42.35 9.52 5.14
C LYS A 209 -41.89 10.97 5.29
N GLY A 210 -41.53 11.65 4.20
CA GLY A 210 -41.12 13.05 4.19
C GLY A 210 -39.73 13.31 4.77
N LEU A 211 -38.83 12.31 4.81
CA LEU A 211 -37.47 12.57 5.26
C LEU A 211 -36.74 13.49 4.26
N PRO A 212 -35.94 14.47 4.74
CA PRO A 212 -35.16 15.32 3.85
C PRO A 212 -34.08 14.51 3.13
N THR A 213 -33.79 14.85 1.88
CA THR A 213 -32.87 14.12 0.99
C THR A 213 -31.50 13.86 1.64
N TRP A 214 -30.91 14.85 2.33
CA TRP A 214 -29.61 14.66 2.98
C TRP A 214 -29.62 13.56 4.05
N LYS A 215 -30.74 13.39 4.78
CA LYS A 215 -30.90 12.37 5.81
C LYS A 215 -31.10 10.99 5.18
N ILE A 216 -31.80 10.93 4.05
CA ILE A 216 -31.92 9.71 3.23
C ILE A 216 -30.54 9.29 2.74
N VAL A 217 -29.79 10.22 2.13
CA VAL A 217 -28.45 9.96 1.59
C VAL A 217 -27.47 9.51 2.67
N ILE A 218 -27.33 10.25 3.78
CA ILE A 218 -26.32 9.92 4.80
C ILE A 218 -26.72 8.65 5.58
N ARG A 219 -27.99 8.53 5.99
CA ARG A 219 -28.40 7.46 6.92
C ARG A 219 -28.80 6.16 6.22
N HIS A 220 -29.39 6.25 5.04
CA HIS A 220 -29.96 5.11 4.33
C HIS A 220 -29.20 4.78 3.04
N GLY A 221 -28.68 5.79 2.34
CA GLY A 221 -27.87 5.62 1.13
C GLY A 221 -26.45 5.16 1.42
N LEU A 222 -25.63 6.06 1.95
CA LEU A 222 -24.19 5.89 2.17
C LEU A 222 -23.84 4.69 3.03
N ARG A 223 -24.60 4.45 4.11
CA ARG A 223 -24.32 3.31 4.99
C ARG A 223 -24.34 1.97 4.24
N ASN A 224 -25.28 1.80 3.31
CA ASN A 224 -25.44 0.56 2.56
C ASN A 224 -24.54 0.52 1.32
N SER A 225 -24.29 1.67 0.69
CA SER A 225 -23.43 1.75 -0.50
C SER A 225 -21.93 1.64 -0.21
N LEU A 226 -21.52 1.83 1.05
CA LEU A 226 -20.12 1.66 1.46
C LEU A 226 -19.73 0.19 1.71
N ILE A 227 -20.69 -0.73 1.81
CA ILE A 227 -20.39 -2.16 2.04
C ILE A 227 -19.51 -2.73 0.91
N PRO A 228 -19.83 -2.53 -0.39
CA PRO A 228 -18.95 -2.95 -1.47
C PRO A 228 -17.61 -2.21 -1.48
N VAL A 229 -17.60 -0.92 -1.11
CA VAL A 229 -16.41 -0.06 -1.12
C VAL A 229 -15.36 -0.58 -0.15
N LEU A 230 -15.76 -1.02 1.05
CA LEU A 230 -14.87 -1.63 2.04
C LEU A 230 -14.08 -2.82 1.46
N SER A 231 -14.64 -3.52 0.48
CA SER A 231 -13.96 -4.64 -0.18
C SER A 231 -12.76 -4.27 -1.01
N PHE A 232 -12.81 -3.08 -1.60
CA PHE A 232 -11.72 -2.60 -2.42
C PHE A 232 -10.74 -1.77 -1.59
N MET A 233 -11.12 -1.29 -0.41
CA MET A 233 -10.24 -0.51 0.46
C MET A 233 -8.97 -1.26 0.87
N GLY A 234 -9.01 -2.58 1.03
CA GLY A 234 -7.84 -3.35 1.47
C GLY A 234 -6.75 -3.46 0.44
N PRO A 235 -7.06 -3.99 -0.75
CA PRO A 235 -6.12 -3.95 -1.86
C PRO A 235 -5.63 -2.53 -2.17
N LEU A 236 -6.49 -1.50 -2.08
CA LEU A 236 -6.09 -0.10 -2.31
C LEU A 236 -5.14 0.42 -1.23
N PHE A 237 -5.38 0.12 0.04
CA PHE A 237 -4.51 0.58 1.13
C PHE A 237 -3.13 -0.04 1.03
N ALA A 238 -3.09 -1.34 0.72
CA ALA A 238 -1.83 -2.02 0.51
C ALA A 238 -1.11 -1.57 -0.76
N SER A 239 -1.83 -1.29 -1.85
CA SER A 239 -1.21 -0.79 -3.08
C SER A 239 -0.65 0.62 -2.89
N VAL A 240 -1.30 1.46 -2.11
CA VAL A 240 -0.81 2.79 -1.76
C VAL A 240 0.42 2.70 -0.87
N LEU A 241 0.41 1.88 0.17
CA LEU A 241 1.56 1.73 1.08
C LEU A 241 2.79 1.16 0.35
N THR A 242 2.60 0.16 -0.50
CA THR A 242 3.68 -0.51 -1.25
C THR A 242 4.11 0.30 -2.49
N GLY A 243 3.18 1.04 -3.12
CA GLY A 243 3.41 1.80 -4.36
C GLY A 243 3.94 3.22 -4.17
N THR A 244 4.28 3.60 -2.94
CA THR A 244 4.84 4.92 -2.59
C THR A 244 6.23 5.16 -3.18
N PHE A 245 7.02 4.12 -3.46
CA PHE A 245 8.46 4.26 -3.71
C PHE A 245 8.83 5.21 -4.86
N VAL A 246 8.07 5.20 -5.97
CA VAL A 246 8.35 6.09 -7.11
C VAL A 246 8.07 7.55 -6.73
N VAL A 247 6.95 7.78 -6.03
CA VAL A 247 6.56 9.11 -5.58
C VAL A 247 7.52 9.62 -4.51
N GLU A 248 7.92 8.77 -3.56
CA GLU A 248 8.93 9.08 -2.54
C GLU A 248 10.25 9.51 -3.17
N LYS A 249 10.69 8.81 -4.23
CA LYS A 249 11.92 9.16 -4.95
C LYS A 249 11.82 10.53 -5.63
N ILE A 250 10.69 10.84 -6.27
CA ILE A 250 10.46 12.13 -6.94
C ILE A 250 10.47 13.29 -5.94
N PHE A 251 9.87 13.11 -4.77
CA PHE A 251 9.81 14.14 -3.72
C PHE A 251 10.99 14.08 -2.73
N ALA A 252 12.01 13.23 -2.96
CA ALA A 252 13.16 13.02 -2.07
C ALA A 252 12.77 12.71 -0.60
N ILE A 253 11.79 11.84 -0.42
CA ILE A 253 11.29 11.41 0.89
C ILE A 253 12.09 10.19 1.35
N PRO A 254 12.56 10.15 2.62
CA PRO A 254 13.33 9.04 3.15
C PRO A 254 12.43 7.86 3.54
N GLY A 255 11.64 7.34 2.59
CA GLY A 255 10.75 6.20 2.80
C GLY A 255 11.44 4.86 2.59
N ILE A 256 10.74 3.76 2.97
CA ILE A 256 11.26 2.38 2.78
C ILE A 256 11.51 2.09 1.30
N GLY A 257 10.71 2.67 0.41
CA GLY A 257 10.79 2.42 -1.03
C GLY A 257 12.17 2.69 -1.61
N LYS A 258 12.86 3.71 -1.08
CA LYS A 258 14.24 4.00 -1.45
C LYS A 258 15.18 2.84 -1.14
N TYR A 259 15.12 2.29 0.08
CA TYR A 259 16.00 1.19 0.48
C TYR A 259 15.77 -0.06 -0.36
N PHE A 260 14.50 -0.36 -0.70
CA PHE A 260 14.17 -1.46 -1.60
C PHE A 260 14.79 -1.26 -2.99
N VAL A 261 14.57 -0.10 -3.63
CA VAL A 261 15.10 0.18 -4.97
C VAL A 261 16.63 0.20 -5.00
N ASP A 262 17.26 0.87 -4.04
CA ASP A 262 18.72 0.98 -3.96
C ASP A 262 19.35 -0.42 -3.70
N SER A 263 18.70 -1.26 -2.90
CA SER A 263 19.18 -2.63 -2.62
C SER A 263 19.19 -3.52 -3.85
N ILE A 264 18.27 -3.34 -4.79
CA ILE A 264 18.24 -4.08 -6.06
C ILE A 264 19.48 -3.76 -6.90
N PHE A 265 19.79 -2.47 -7.06
CA PHE A 265 20.96 -2.05 -7.85
C PHE A 265 22.29 -2.44 -7.19
N ASN A 266 22.34 -2.43 -5.86
CA ASN A 266 23.53 -2.78 -5.11
C ASN A 266 23.60 -4.27 -4.70
N ARG A 267 22.67 -5.12 -5.18
CA ARG A 267 22.60 -6.55 -4.86
C ARG A 267 22.64 -6.85 -3.35
N ASP A 268 21.98 -6.01 -2.55
CA ASP A 268 21.90 -6.20 -1.10
C ASP A 268 20.77 -7.16 -0.74
N TYR A 269 21.06 -8.45 -0.79
CA TYR A 269 20.05 -9.50 -0.67
C TYR A 269 19.26 -9.45 0.66
N PRO A 270 19.88 -9.30 1.84
CA PRO A 270 19.14 -9.14 3.09
C PRO A 270 18.15 -7.97 3.07
N VAL A 271 18.52 -6.81 2.50
CA VAL A 271 17.62 -5.65 2.42
C VAL A 271 16.46 -5.93 1.46
N ILE A 272 16.70 -6.53 0.29
CA ILE A 272 15.63 -6.90 -0.65
C ILE A 272 14.64 -7.87 0.01
N MET A 273 15.16 -8.94 0.62
CA MET A 273 14.30 -9.95 1.23
C MET A 273 13.53 -9.39 2.44
N GLY A 274 14.22 -8.65 3.32
CA GLY A 274 13.60 -8.12 4.53
C GLY A 274 12.56 -7.03 4.26
N THR A 275 12.81 -6.14 3.30
CA THR A 275 11.80 -5.13 2.89
C THR A 275 10.60 -5.78 2.19
N THR A 276 10.83 -6.82 1.36
CA THR A 276 9.74 -7.59 0.73
C THR A 276 8.85 -8.29 1.76
N ILE A 277 9.45 -8.94 2.77
CA ILE A 277 8.71 -9.57 3.86
C ILE A 277 7.95 -8.53 4.67
N PHE A 278 8.59 -7.41 4.98
CA PHE A 278 7.95 -6.32 5.71
C PHE A 278 6.70 -5.80 4.98
N TYR A 279 6.80 -5.50 3.68
CA TYR A 279 5.63 -5.12 2.87
C TYR A 279 4.54 -6.19 2.87
N SER A 280 4.94 -7.46 2.82
CA SER A 280 4.02 -8.60 2.85
C SER A 280 3.29 -8.71 4.18
N VAL A 281 3.98 -8.49 5.30
CA VAL A 281 3.36 -8.42 6.63
C VAL A 281 2.36 -7.28 6.69
N VAL A 282 2.73 -6.07 6.25
CA VAL A 282 1.83 -4.90 6.22
C VAL A 282 0.59 -5.16 5.36
N LEU A 283 0.76 -5.75 4.18
CA LEU A 283 -0.33 -6.14 3.28
C LEU A 283 -1.26 -7.16 3.96
N VAL A 284 -0.71 -8.26 4.48
CA VAL A 284 -1.49 -9.36 5.06
C VAL A 284 -2.22 -8.89 6.34
N VAL A 285 -1.58 -8.06 7.16
CA VAL A 285 -2.22 -7.43 8.33
C VAL A 285 -3.34 -6.49 7.91
N THR A 286 -3.12 -5.65 6.90
CA THR A 286 -4.16 -4.75 6.36
C THR A 286 -5.38 -5.53 5.87
N LEU A 287 -5.16 -6.58 5.08
CA LEU A 287 -6.23 -7.43 4.57
C LEU A 287 -7.01 -8.08 5.70
N PHE A 288 -6.30 -8.57 6.73
CA PHE A 288 -6.93 -9.13 7.93
C PHE A 288 -7.77 -8.09 8.68
N LEU A 289 -7.26 -6.87 8.89
CA LEU A 289 -8.00 -5.79 9.55
C LEU A 289 -9.28 -5.45 8.79
N ILE A 290 -9.26 -5.53 7.46
CA ILE A 290 -10.42 -5.22 6.62
C ILE A 290 -11.42 -6.37 6.62
N ASP A 291 -10.95 -7.62 6.53
CA ASP A 291 -11.77 -8.81 6.78
C ASP A 291 -12.50 -8.71 8.13
N MET A 292 -11.83 -8.20 9.17
CA MET A 292 -12.45 -7.95 10.48
C MET A 292 -13.44 -6.77 10.44
N SER A 293 -13.13 -5.70 9.71
CA SER A 293 -13.99 -4.51 9.60
C SER A 293 -15.35 -4.81 8.98
N TYR A 294 -15.44 -5.74 8.03
CA TYR A 294 -16.72 -6.16 7.46
C TYR A 294 -17.70 -6.70 8.51
N ARG A 295 -17.19 -7.41 9.51
CA ARG A 295 -18.02 -7.97 10.59
C ARG A 295 -18.65 -6.87 11.45
N ILE A 296 -17.96 -5.74 11.59
CA ILE A 296 -18.45 -4.59 12.35
C ILE A 296 -19.52 -3.85 11.54
N VAL A 297 -19.31 -3.71 10.23
CA VAL A 297 -20.19 -2.95 9.35
C VAL A 297 -21.46 -3.73 8.97
N ASP A 298 -21.33 -5.02 8.65
CA ASP A 298 -22.46 -5.90 8.38
C ASP A 298 -22.35 -7.23 9.16
N PRO A 299 -22.98 -7.32 10.34
CA PRO A 299 -22.99 -8.54 11.15
C PRO A 299 -23.77 -9.69 10.52
N ARG A 300 -24.49 -9.47 9.40
CA ARG A 300 -25.18 -10.53 8.65
C ARG A 300 -24.24 -11.29 7.72
N ILE A 301 -23.08 -10.72 7.39
CA ILE A 301 -21.99 -11.41 6.68
C ILE A 301 -21.33 -12.39 7.65
N LYS A 302 -21.89 -13.59 7.75
CA LYS A 302 -21.24 -14.72 8.43
C LYS A 302 -20.02 -15.12 7.59
N LEU A 303 -18.87 -15.29 8.26
CA LEU A 303 -17.63 -15.80 7.65
C LEU A 303 -17.83 -17.28 7.25
N ALA A 304 -18.55 -17.52 6.16
CA ALA A 304 -18.78 -18.81 5.56
C ALA A 304 -18.64 -18.68 4.03
N SER A 305 -17.63 -19.36 3.50
CA SER A 305 -17.40 -19.71 2.10
C SER A 305 -17.60 -18.60 1.06
N LYS A 306 -16.54 -17.84 0.75
CA LYS A 306 -16.31 -17.53 -0.68
C LYS A 306 -15.76 -18.82 -1.28
N GLY A 307 -16.68 -19.62 -1.77
CA GLY A 307 -16.49 -20.94 -2.35
C GLY A 307 -17.86 -21.38 -2.82
N ASP A 308 -18.30 -20.70 -3.89
CA ASP A 308 -18.80 -21.29 -5.14
C ASP A 308 -18.27 -20.39 -6.28
#